data_AF-A0AA95N7T6-F1
#
_entry.id   AF-A0AA95N7T6-F1
#
_cell.length_a   1.000
_cell.length_b   1.000
_cell.length_c   1.000
_cell.angle_alpha   90.00
_cell.angle_beta   90.00
_cell.angle_gamma   90.00
#
_symmetry.space_group_name_H-M   'P 1'
#
loop_
_entity.id
_entity.type
_entity.pdbx_description
1 polymer ?
#
loop_
_entity_poly.entity_id
_entity_poly.type
_entity_poly.pdbx_seq_one_letter_code
_entity_poly.pdbx_strand_id
1 'polypeptide(L)'
;MTKTIAKLLIPGFLFLAGCSTNVTITGNYPTPLCDPLPIKAGLFFNEAFKTYTFSDTSGRRDVTMEFGPAQTKLFTTISSCVFQEAQVLSTMPGDDGNGGENFAPNLDLILVPNVEEVQIALPYDTSLNVYEVWIKYNLQIFDANGNAIADWIMTSYGKTPTRSMTSAEKALNLASNVALRDAGARITLGFGKIPEVESLLANQQRQSRQAADSSQESAL
;
A
#
# COMPACT_ATOMS: atom_id res chain seq x y z
N MET A 1 -15.64 73.26 29.33
CA MET A 1 -16.04 71.86 29.49
C MET A 1 -16.85 71.43 28.28
N THR A 2 -16.27 70.66 27.36
CA THR A 2 -17.02 69.89 26.34
C THR A 2 -16.12 68.74 25.90
N LYS A 3 -16.57 67.51 26.17
CA LYS A 3 -15.79 66.27 26.04
C LYS A 3 -15.74 65.77 24.60
N THR A 4 -14.54 65.44 24.14
CA THR A 4 -14.23 64.71 22.91
C THR A 4 -14.74 63.27 23.00
N ILE A 5 -15.57 62.82 22.05
CA ILE A 5 -15.96 61.41 21.90
C ILE A 5 -15.15 60.85 20.72
N ALA A 6 -14.04 60.17 21.03
CA ALA A 6 -13.28 59.40 20.08
C ALA A 6 -14.03 58.09 19.78
N LYS A 7 -14.51 57.92 18.54
CA LYS A 7 -15.10 56.67 18.08
C LYS A 7 -13.97 55.66 17.82
N LEU A 8 -13.85 54.68 18.70
CA LEU A 8 -12.96 53.53 18.56
C LEU A 8 -13.53 52.60 17.47
N LEU A 9 -12.87 52.55 16.33
CA LEU A 9 -13.22 51.70 15.20
C LEU A 9 -12.50 50.36 15.37
N ILE A 10 -13.22 49.32 15.80
CA ILE A 10 -12.70 47.96 15.96
C ILE A 10 -12.65 47.31 14.57
N PRO A 11 -11.48 46.95 14.02
CA PRO A 11 -11.42 46.18 12.79
C PRO A 11 -11.81 44.73 13.12
N GLY A 12 -12.93 44.27 12.57
CA GLY A 12 -13.33 42.87 12.62
C GLY A 12 -12.32 42.01 11.87
N PHE A 13 -11.51 41.26 12.60
CA PHE A 13 -10.61 40.25 12.05
C PHE A 13 -11.46 39.08 11.55
N LEU A 14 -11.74 39.07 10.24
CA LEU A 14 -12.45 38.00 9.56
C LEU A 14 -11.51 36.79 9.47
N PHE A 15 -11.65 35.83 10.39
CA PHE A 15 -10.95 34.55 10.26
C PHE A 15 -11.47 33.82 9.02
N LEU A 16 -10.66 33.76 7.95
CA LEU A 16 -10.90 32.82 6.86
C LEU A 16 -10.64 31.41 7.39
N ALA A 17 -11.69 30.74 7.90
CA ALA A 17 -11.63 29.32 8.16
C ALA A 17 -11.56 28.57 6.83
N GLY A 18 -10.35 28.15 6.43
CA GLY A 18 -10.16 27.20 5.34
C GLY A 18 -10.81 25.87 5.70
N CYS A 19 -11.75 25.40 4.87
CA CYS A 19 -12.42 24.12 5.09
C CYS A 19 -11.51 23.00 4.60
N SER A 20 -10.74 22.40 5.50
CA SER A 20 -9.92 21.21 5.25
C SER A 20 -10.74 19.93 5.44
N THR A 21 -10.51 18.92 4.60
CA THR A 21 -11.09 17.57 4.71
C THR A 21 -10.00 16.61 5.16
N ASN A 22 -10.15 16.01 6.34
CA ASN A 22 -9.22 15.02 6.87
C ASN A 22 -9.90 13.67 6.86
N VAL A 23 -9.23 12.64 6.35
CA VAL A 23 -9.80 11.30 6.18
C VAL A 23 -8.83 10.25 6.69
N THR A 24 -9.21 9.49 7.70
CA THR A 24 -8.50 8.26 8.04
C THR A 24 -9.11 7.11 7.24
N ILE A 25 -8.31 6.47 6.38
CA ILE A 25 -8.82 5.37 5.57
C ILE A 25 -9.06 4.16 6.47
N THR A 26 -10.31 3.73 6.54
CA THR A 26 -10.74 2.59 7.34
C THR A 26 -11.44 1.57 6.45
N GLY A 27 -10.97 0.33 6.52
CA GLY A 27 -11.38 -0.72 5.61
C GLY A 27 -11.37 -2.11 6.23
N ASN A 28 -12.26 -2.95 5.72
CA ASN A 28 -12.20 -4.38 5.95
C ASN A 28 -11.76 -5.09 4.67
N TYR A 29 -10.69 -5.87 4.80
CA TYR A 29 -10.05 -6.63 3.73
C TYR A 29 -10.06 -8.09 4.18
N PRO A 30 -11.15 -8.84 3.93
CA PRO A 30 -11.17 -10.26 4.24
C PRO A 30 -10.19 -11.01 3.35
N THR A 31 -9.63 -12.11 3.84
CA THR A 31 -8.77 -12.98 3.05
C THR A 31 -9.58 -13.55 1.87
N PRO A 32 -9.15 -13.33 0.61
CA PRO A 32 -9.82 -13.90 -0.55
C PRO A 32 -9.60 -15.42 -0.62
N LEU A 33 -10.21 -16.08 -1.61
CA LEU A 33 -9.84 -17.44 -1.99
C LEU A 33 -8.71 -17.37 -3.03
N CYS A 34 -7.57 -18.01 -2.75
CA CYS A 34 -6.42 -18.07 -3.65
C CYS A 34 -5.89 -19.50 -3.74
N ASP A 35 -5.13 -19.75 -4.82
CA ASP A 35 -4.20 -20.87 -4.91
C ASP A 35 -2.81 -20.35 -4.55
N PRO A 36 -2.27 -20.65 -3.35
CA PRO A 36 -1.05 -20.04 -2.86
C PRO A 36 0.17 -20.49 -3.67
N LEU A 37 1.06 -19.55 -3.96
CA LEU A 37 2.37 -19.84 -4.52
C LEU A 37 3.21 -20.59 -3.46
N PRO A 38 4.02 -21.60 -3.86
CA PRO A 38 4.89 -22.35 -2.96
C PRO A 38 6.11 -21.51 -2.56
N ILE A 39 5.87 -20.38 -1.92
CA ILE A 39 6.83 -19.35 -1.53
C ILE A 39 6.62 -19.06 -0.04
N LYS A 40 7.72 -18.98 0.69
CA LYS A 40 7.81 -18.41 2.04
C LYS A 40 8.24 -16.95 1.93
N ALA A 41 7.30 -16.03 2.10
CA ALA A 41 7.52 -14.61 1.91
C ALA A 41 7.69 -13.85 3.23
N GLY A 42 8.69 -12.98 3.30
CA GLY A 42 8.75 -11.90 4.28
C GLY A 42 8.06 -10.64 3.74
N LEU A 43 7.29 -9.96 4.58
CA LEU A 43 6.75 -8.64 4.27
C LEU A 43 7.45 -7.62 5.15
N PHE A 44 8.18 -6.68 4.55
CA PHE A 44 8.79 -5.59 5.29
C PHE A 44 8.10 -4.27 4.93
N PHE A 45 7.44 -3.67 5.93
CA PHE A 45 6.80 -2.36 5.79
C PHE A 45 7.68 -1.29 6.43
N ASN A 46 8.30 -0.45 5.60
CA ASN A 46 9.04 0.71 6.09
C ASN A 46 8.12 1.73 6.78
N GLU A 47 8.68 2.64 7.57
CA GLU A 47 7.89 3.64 8.29
C GLU A 47 7.08 4.55 7.36
N ALA A 48 7.66 4.90 6.20
CA ALA A 48 6.98 5.73 5.20
C ALA A 48 5.70 5.07 4.68
N PHE A 49 5.68 3.75 4.52
CA PHE A 49 4.51 2.98 4.14
C PHE A 49 3.51 2.83 5.29
N LYS A 50 3.98 2.51 6.50
CA LYS A 50 3.10 2.31 7.68
C LYS A 50 2.39 3.57 8.13
N THR A 51 3.01 4.73 7.90
CA THR A 51 2.51 6.05 8.32
C THR A 51 2.11 6.94 7.14
N TYR A 52 2.01 6.37 5.93
CA TYR A 52 1.77 7.13 4.71
C TYR A 52 0.51 8.00 4.84
N THR A 53 0.71 9.30 4.60
CA THR A 53 -0.33 10.31 4.59
C THR A 53 -0.21 11.12 3.31
N PHE A 54 -1.28 11.14 2.52
CA PHE A 54 -1.42 12.01 1.36
C PHE A 54 -1.92 13.38 1.81
N SER A 55 -1.41 14.44 1.18
CA SER A 55 -1.85 15.82 1.40
C SER A 55 -1.91 16.57 0.06
N ASP A 56 -3.07 17.16 -0.24
CA ASP A 56 -3.29 18.03 -1.39
C ASP A 56 -3.88 19.35 -0.93
N THR A 57 -3.12 20.43 -1.14
CA THR A 57 -3.49 21.83 -0.86
C THR A 57 -3.60 22.67 -2.13
N SER A 58 -3.50 22.02 -3.30
CA SER A 58 -3.56 22.70 -4.60
C SER A 58 -4.99 22.91 -5.09
N GLY A 59 -5.92 22.08 -4.61
CA GLY A 59 -7.33 22.14 -4.94
C GLY A 59 -8.10 23.27 -4.24
N ARG A 60 -9.41 23.31 -4.47
CA ARG A 60 -10.31 24.29 -3.81
C ARG A 60 -10.44 24.08 -2.29
N ARG A 61 -10.04 22.92 -1.78
CA ARG A 61 -10.08 22.53 -0.38
C ARG A 61 -8.86 21.68 -0.08
N ASP A 62 -8.24 21.92 1.07
CA ASP A 62 -7.16 21.07 1.55
C ASP A 62 -7.72 19.67 1.87
N VAL A 63 -7.04 18.63 1.40
CA VAL A 63 -7.39 17.23 1.64
C VAL A 63 -6.19 16.51 2.22
N THR A 64 -6.38 15.90 3.39
CA THR A 64 -5.39 15.01 4.00
C THR A 64 -5.98 13.62 4.15
N MET A 65 -5.25 12.58 3.74
CA MET A 65 -5.72 11.19 3.76
C MET A 65 -4.67 10.24 4.35
N GLU A 66 -4.98 9.59 5.46
CA GLU A 66 -4.09 8.64 6.14
C GLU A 66 -4.33 7.23 5.60
N PHE A 67 -3.40 6.68 4.83
CA PHE A 67 -3.51 5.34 4.23
C PHE A 67 -2.80 4.25 5.03
N GLY A 68 -1.76 4.62 5.78
CA GLY A 68 -0.80 3.69 6.39
C GLY A 68 -1.41 2.45 7.07
N PRO A 69 -2.33 2.59 8.04
CA PRO A 69 -2.97 1.45 8.68
C PRO A 69 -3.77 0.57 7.72
N ALA A 70 -4.53 1.17 6.80
CA ALA A 70 -5.39 0.44 5.86
C ALA A 70 -4.59 -0.37 4.85
N GLN A 71 -3.54 0.22 4.26
CA GLN A 71 -2.71 -0.49 3.28
C GLN A 71 -1.85 -1.56 3.92
N THR A 72 -1.30 -1.32 5.12
CA THR A 72 -0.57 -2.36 5.88
C THR A 72 -1.46 -3.57 6.16
N LYS A 73 -2.72 -3.31 6.57
CA LYS A 73 -3.72 -4.36 6.79
C LYS A 73 -4.05 -5.12 5.51
N LEU A 74 -4.28 -4.42 4.40
CA LEU A 74 -4.52 -5.03 3.10
C LEU A 74 -3.36 -5.97 2.70
N PHE A 75 -2.13 -5.44 2.65
CA PHE A 75 -0.95 -6.20 2.21
C PHE A 75 -0.69 -7.43 3.09
N THR A 76 -0.85 -7.30 4.41
CA THR A 76 -0.77 -8.45 5.32
C THR A 76 -1.81 -9.52 4.98
N THR A 77 -3.06 -9.10 4.75
CA THR A 77 -4.17 -10.02 4.49
C THR A 77 -4.00 -10.74 3.16
N ILE A 78 -3.71 -10.01 2.08
CA ILE A 78 -3.59 -10.63 0.76
C ILE A 78 -2.38 -11.57 0.68
N SER A 79 -1.26 -11.24 1.33
CA SER A 79 -0.06 -12.07 1.29
C SER A 79 -0.25 -13.40 2.02
N SER A 80 -1.11 -13.44 3.05
CA SER A 80 -1.52 -14.70 3.70
C SER A 80 -2.26 -15.68 2.77
N CYS A 81 -2.75 -15.17 1.63
CA CYS A 81 -3.47 -15.93 0.62
C CYS A 81 -2.59 -16.23 -0.60
N VAL A 82 -1.77 -15.26 -1.02
CA VAL A 82 -0.90 -15.36 -2.20
C VAL A 82 0.29 -16.29 -1.99
N PHE A 83 0.79 -16.38 -0.76
CA PHE A 83 1.97 -17.17 -0.42
C PHE A 83 1.61 -18.36 0.48
N GLN A 84 2.38 -19.44 0.37
CA GLN A 84 2.26 -20.61 1.25
C GLN A 84 2.53 -20.24 2.70
N GLU A 85 3.55 -19.41 2.94
CA GLU A 85 3.82 -18.81 4.25
C GLU A 85 4.13 -17.32 4.04
N ALA A 86 3.55 -16.48 4.89
CA ALA A 86 3.78 -15.05 4.87
C ALA A 86 3.97 -14.54 6.30
N GLN A 87 5.05 -13.82 6.55
CA GLN A 87 5.32 -13.21 7.85
C GLN A 87 5.74 -11.75 7.73
N VAL A 88 5.21 -10.90 8.60
CA VAL A 88 5.64 -9.50 8.68
C VAL A 88 6.97 -9.43 9.42
N LEU A 89 7.95 -8.80 8.81
CA LEU A 89 9.28 -8.59 9.35
C LEU A 89 9.33 -7.27 10.11
N SER A 90 9.93 -7.30 11.30
CA SER A 90 10.17 -6.10 12.11
C SER A 90 11.32 -5.24 11.59
N THR A 91 12.29 -5.87 10.94
CA THR A 91 13.52 -5.24 10.42
C THR A 91 13.82 -5.83 9.05
N MET A 92 14.45 -5.03 8.17
CA MET A 92 14.97 -5.55 6.92
C MET A 92 16.14 -6.48 7.27
N PRO A 93 16.13 -7.74 6.81
CA PRO A 93 17.27 -8.61 7.04
C PRO A 93 18.53 -8.04 6.36
N GLY A 94 19.72 -8.35 6.88
CA GLY A 94 20.98 -7.71 6.46
C GLY A 94 21.24 -6.31 7.03
N ASP A 95 20.24 -5.63 7.61
CA ASP A 95 20.40 -4.37 8.36
C ASP A 95 20.54 -4.62 9.88
N ASP A 96 20.69 -5.88 10.28
CA ASP A 96 20.81 -6.33 11.68
C ASP A 96 22.26 -6.30 12.21
N GLY A 97 23.22 -5.85 11.38
CA GLY A 97 24.62 -5.73 11.74
C GLY A 97 25.42 -7.04 11.73
N ASN A 98 24.83 -8.16 11.30
CA ASN A 98 25.45 -9.50 11.42
C ASN A 98 26.21 -9.98 10.16
N GLY A 99 26.57 -9.09 9.24
CA GLY A 99 27.57 -9.39 8.19
C GLY A 99 27.11 -10.25 7.01
N GLY A 100 25.80 -10.45 6.83
CA GLY A 100 25.24 -10.86 5.53
C GLY A 100 25.50 -12.30 5.07
N GLU A 101 25.83 -13.23 5.98
CA GLU A 101 26.10 -14.62 5.58
C GLU A 101 24.86 -15.35 5.04
N ASN A 102 23.65 -14.91 5.41
CA ASN A 102 22.37 -15.23 4.78
C ASN A 102 21.40 -14.08 5.03
N PHE A 103 20.83 -13.48 3.99
CA PHE A 103 19.92 -12.34 4.14
C PHE A 103 18.68 -12.76 4.92
N ALA A 104 17.97 -13.80 4.50
CA ALA A 104 16.79 -14.28 5.23
C ALA A 104 16.73 -15.81 5.27
N PRO A 105 17.39 -16.46 6.26
CA PRO A 105 17.32 -17.91 6.37
C PRO A 105 15.86 -18.33 6.56
N ASN A 106 15.39 -19.23 5.70
CA ASN A 106 14.01 -19.77 5.63
C ASN A 106 12.96 -18.92 4.88
N LEU A 107 13.34 -17.80 4.26
CA LEU A 107 12.46 -17.10 3.32
C LEU A 107 12.97 -17.27 1.89
N ASP A 108 12.05 -17.40 0.95
CA ASP A 108 12.35 -17.46 -0.48
C ASP A 108 12.46 -16.05 -1.08
N LEU A 109 11.66 -15.11 -0.57
CA LEU A 109 11.69 -13.71 -0.98
C LEU A 109 11.23 -12.77 0.13
N ILE A 110 11.56 -11.49 -0.04
CA ILE A 110 11.06 -10.39 0.78
C ILE A 110 10.38 -9.36 -0.13
N LEU A 111 9.15 -9.01 0.23
CA LEU A 111 8.33 -8.01 -0.43
C LEU A 111 8.36 -6.71 0.38
N VAL A 112 8.79 -5.63 -0.26
CA VAL A 112 8.83 -4.27 0.30
C VAL A 112 7.92 -3.36 -0.54
N PRO A 113 6.68 -3.10 -0.09
CA PRO A 113 5.79 -2.19 -0.79
C PRO A 113 6.11 -0.73 -0.46
N ASN A 114 6.09 0.12 -1.49
CA ASN A 114 6.23 1.56 -1.37
C ASN A 114 5.06 2.26 -2.07
N VAL A 115 4.63 3.40 -1.52
CA VAL A 115 3.69 4.30 -2.21
C VAL A 115 4.50 5.28 -3.02
N GLU A 116 4.39 5.20 -4.35
CA GLU A 116 5.04 6.13 -5.28
C GLU A 116 4.22 7.42 -5.37
N GLU A 117 2.90 7.29 -5.47
CA GLU A 117 2.03 8.44 -5.71
C GLU A 117 0.60 8.12 -5.28
N VAL A 118 -0.08 9.10 -4.72
CA VAL A 118 -1.54 9.12 -4.61
C VAL A 118 -2.05 10.33 -5.37
N GLN A 119 -3.08 10.13 -6.19
CA GLN A 119 -3.78 11.19 -6.88
C GLN A 119 -5.26 11.12 -6.53
N ILE A 120 -5.89 12.28 -6.42
CA ILE A 120 -7.33 12.40 -6.22
C ILE A 120 -7.96 13.25 -7.32
N ALA A 121 -9.21 12.96 -7.64
CA ALA A 121 -10.04 13.85 -8.42
C ALA A 121 -11.36 14.08 -7.69
N LEU A 122 -11.65 15.34 -7.42
CA LEU A 122 -12.80 15.78 -6.63
C LEU A 122 -13.88 16.34 -7.55
N PRO A 123 -15.18 16.13 -7.24
CA PRO A 123 -16.27 16.56 -8.10
C PRO A 123 -16.25 18.04 -8.48
N TYR A 124 -15.79 18.88 -7.54
CA TYR A 124 -15.74 20.33 -7.70
C TYR A 124 -14.53 20.83 -8.48
N ASP A 125 -13.58 19.95 -8.81
CA ASP A 125 -12.41 20.25 -9.63
C ASP A 125 -12.58 19.68 -11.07
N THR A 126 -13.28 18.55 -11.23
CA THR A 126 -13.45 17.88 -12.55
C THR A 126 -14.80 18.08 -13.22
N SER A 127 -15.79 18.66 -12.52
CA SER A 127 -17.20 18.69 -12.97
C SER A 127 -17.83 17.30 -13.18
N LEU A 128 -17.19 16.24 -12.70
CA LEU A 128 -17.74 14.88 -12.67
C LEU A 128 -18.42 14.63 -11.33
N ASN A 129 -19.50 13.86 -11.33
CA ASN A 129 -20.25 13.51 -10.11
C ASN A 129 -19.64 12.33 -9.34
N VAL A 130 -18.31 12.27 -9.25
CA VAL A 130 -17.56 11.18 -8.61
C VAL A 130 -16.35 11.71 -7.83
N TYR A 131 -16.04 11.04 -6.73
CA TYR A 131 -14.73 11.11 -6.07
C TYR A 131 -13.88 9.97 -6.59
N GLU A 132 -12.64 10.25 -6.94
CA GLU A 132 -11.72 9.26 -7.51
C GLU A 132 -10.39 9.30 -6.76
N VAL A 133 -9.80 8.12 -6.58
CA VAL A 133 -8.52 7.92 -5.94
C VAL A 133 -7.70 6.95 -6.79
N TRP A 134 -6.49 7.33 -7.13
CA TRP A 134 -5.47 6.48 -7.73
C TRP A 134 -4.32 6.31 -6.75
N ILE A 135 -3.82 5.08 -6.63
CA ILE A 135 -2.65 4.77 -5.80
C ILE A 135 -1.65 4.04 -6.68
N LYS A 136 -0.47 4.62 -6.83
CA LYS A 136 0.67 4.00 -7.51
C LYS A 136 1.58 3.37 -6.45
N TYR A 137 1.74 2.06 -6.52
CA TYR A 137 2.67 1.31 -5.70
C TYR A 137 3.90 0.90 -6.50
N ASN A 138 5.04 0.83 -5.82
CA ASN A 138 6.23 0.10 -6.26
C ASN A 138 6.46 -1.05 -5.29
N LEU A 139 6.37 -2.28 -5.79
CA LEU A 139 6.60 -3.50 -5.03
C LEU A 139 8.01 -4.00 -5.33
N GLN A 140 8.93 -3.74 -4.39
CA GLN A 140 10.30 -4.22 -4.51
C GLN A 140 10.39 -5.64 -3.96
N ILE A 141 11.04 -6.51 -4.71
CA ILE A 141 11.13 -7.94 -4.40
C ILE A 141 12.61 -8.30 -4.29
N PHE A 142 12.99 -8.87 -3.16
CA PHE A 142 14.34 -9.35 -2.88
C PHE A 142 14.34 -10.87 -2.77
N ASP A 143 15.39 -11.54 -3.24
CA ASP A 143 15.59 -12.98 -3.02
C ASP A 143 16.12 -13.28 -1.60
N ALA A 144 16.27 -14.57 -1.30
CA ALA A 144 16.83 -15.06 -0.03
C ALA A 144 18.26 -14.57 0.28
N ASN A 145 18.99 -14.05 -0.72
CA ASN A 145 20.34 -13.51 -0.59
C ASN A 145 20.36 -11.97 -0.47
N GLY A 146 19.19 -11.32 -0.54
CA GLY A 146 19.06 -9.87 -0.50
C GLY A 146 19.30 -9.18 -1.84
N ASN A 147 19.37 -9.92 -2.95
CA ASN A 147 19.43 -9.31 -4.27
C ASN A 147 18.04 -8.83 -4.66
N ALA A 148 17.93 -7.59 -5.11
CA ALA A 148 16.70 -7.11 -5.75
C ALA A 148 16.48 -7.90 -7.05
N ILE A 149 15.35 -8.59 -7.15
CA ILE A 149 14.98 -9.38 -8.33
C ILE A 149 13.88 -8.73 -9.16
N ALA A 150 13.06 -7.85 -8.58
CA ALA A 150 12.05 -7.10 -9.35
C ALA A 150 11.60 -5.82 -8.64
N ASP A 151 11.24 -4.81 -9.45
CA ASP A 151 10.49 -3.62 -9.05
C ASP A 151 9.17 -3.61 -9.83
N TRP A 152 8.08 -4.05 -9.19
CA TRP A 152 6.78 -4.16 -9.84
C TRP A 152 5.92 -2.92 -9.58
N ILE A 153 5.82 -2.07 -10.59
CA ILE A 153 4.96 -0.89 -10.56
C ILE A 153 3.51 -1.26 -10.90
N MET A 154 2.59 -0.89 -10.03
CA MET A 154 1.16 -1.04 -10.29
C MET A 154 0.38 0.19 -9.83
N THR A 155 -0.67 0.53 -10.58
CA THR A 155 -1.63 1.57 -10.21
C THR A 155 -2.97 0.93 -9.94
N SER A 156 -3.56 1.24 -8.80
CA SER A 156 -4.92 0.86 -8.47
C SER A 156 -5.85 2.07 -8.46
N TYR A 157 -7.14 1.81 -8.70
CA TYR A 157 -8.13 2.87 -8.87
C TYR A 157 -9.43 2.56 -8.13
N GLY A 158 -10.02 3.60 -7.55
CA GLY A 158 -11.32 3.52 -6.92
C GLY A 158 -12.14 4.79 -7.09
N LYS A 159 -13.46 4.62 -7.14
CA LYS A 159 -14.41 5.71 -7.31
C LYS A 159 -15.66 5.56 -6.46
N THR A 160 -16.22 6.70 -6.04
CA THR A 160 -17.49 6.78 -5.32
C THR A 160 -18.38 7.88 -5.91
N PRO A 161 -19.63 7.60 -6.34
CA PRO A 161 -20.54 8.63 -6.84
C PRO A 161 -20.99 9.63 -5.77
N THR A 162 -21.18 10.90 -6.15
CA THR A 162 -21.72 11.96 -5.28
C THR A 162 -23.17 11.70 -4.85
N ARG A 163 -23.93 10.95 -5.66
CA ARG A 163 -25.30 10.51 -5.34
C ARG A 163 -25.42 9.62 -4.11
N SER A 164 -24.30 9.16 -3.54
CA SER A 164 -24.29 8.33 -2.33
C SER A 164 -24.74 9.09 -1.06
N MET A 165 -25.03 10.40 -1.14
CA MET A 165 -25.43 11.26 -0.01
C MET A 165 -24.46 11.21 1.19
N THR A 166 -23.18 10.95 0.93
CA THR A 166 -22.12 10.88 1.94
C THR A 166 -21.33 12.18 2.03
N SER A 167 -20.70 12.47 3.18
CA SER A 167 -19.70 13.54 3.27
C SER A 167 -18.53 13.30 2.32
N ALA A 168 -17.76 14.35 1.99
CA ALA A 168 -16.55 14.24 1.18
C ALA A 168 -15.55 13.26 1.81
N GLU A 169 -15.36 13.34 3.14
CA GLU A 169 -14.56 12.40 3.92
C GLU A 169 -15.00 10.95 3.69
N LYS A 170 -16.30 10.66 3.85
CA LYS A 170 -16.83 9.30 3.67
C LYS A 170 -16.73 8.84 2.22
N ALA A 171 -16.93 9.73 1.25
CA ALA A 171 -16.82 9.40 -0.17
C ALA A 171 -15.38 9.06 -0.57
N LEU A 172 -14.41 9.84 -0.07
CA LEU A 172 -12.98 9.59 -0.24
C LEU A 172 -12.56 8.29 0.45
N ASN A 173 -13.02 8.03 1.69
CA ASN A 173 -12.77 6.74 2.34
C ASN A 173 -13.28 5.55 1.51
N LEU A 174 -14.49 5.66 0.96
CA LEU A 174 -15.06 4.62 0.09
C LEU A 174 -14.25 4.45 -1.21
N ALA A 175 -13.86 5.55 -1.86
CA ALA A 175 -13.07 5.49 -3.09
C ALA A 175 -11.70 4.87 -2.84
N SER A 176 -11.02 5.26 -1.76
CA SER A 176 -9.76 4.65 -1.31
C SER A 176 -9.90 3.16 -1.01
N ASN A 177 -10.99 2.74 -0.36
CA ASN A 177 -11.25 1.32 -0.11
C ASN A 177 -11.43 0.53 -1.42
N VAL A 178 -12.07 1.11 -2.43
CA VAL A 178 -12.17 0.50 -3.77
C VAL A 178 -10.79 0.41 -4.41
N ALA A 179 -9.98 1.47 -4.36
CA ALA A 179 -8.61 1.46 -4.89
C ALA A 179 -7.71 0.43 -4.17
N LEU A 180 -7.83 0.30 -2.85
CA LEU A 180 -7.09 -0.70 -2.07
C LEU A 180 -7.55 -2.12 -2.42
N ARG A 181 -8.84 -2.35 -2.64
CA ARG A 181 -9.34 -3.66 -3.11
C ARG A 181 -8.84 -4.00 -4.52
N ASP A 182 -8.79 -3.02 -5.41
CA ASP A 182 -8.21 -3.19 -6.75
C ASP A 182 -6.71 -3.52 -6.68
N ALA A 183 -5.94 -2.87 -5.79
CA ALA A 183 -4.55 -3.25 -5.53
C ALA A 183 -4.43 -4.71 -5.05
N GLY A 184 -5.29 -5.12 -4.10
CA GLY A 184 -5.34 -6.51 -3.63
C GLY A 184 -5.60 -7.50 -4.77
N ALA A 185 -6.60 -7.23 -5.62
CA ALA A 185 -6.92 -8.08 -6.76
C ALA A 185 -5.76 -8.18 -7.76
N ARG A 186 -5.09 -7.06 -8.06
CA ARG A 186 -3.91 -7.01 -8.93
C ARG A 186 -2.79 -7.88 -8.39
N ILE A 187 -2.46 -7.77 -7.10
CA ILE A 187 -1.42 -8.58 -6.45
C ILE A 187 -1.79 -10.06 -6.54
N THR A 188 -3.01 -10.43 -6.13
CA THR A 188 -3.45 -11.83 -6.14
C THR A 188 -3.40 -12.46 -7.54
N LEU A 189 -3.74 -11.72 -8.58
CA LEU A 189 -3.80 -12.25 -9.96
C LEU A 189 -2.49 -12.11 -10.75
N GLY A 190 -1.59 -11.24 -10.29
CA GLY A 190 -0.44 -10.78 -11.05
C GLY A 190 0.91 -11.18 -10.45
N PHE A 191 1.02 -11.37 -9.14
CA PHE A 191 2.32 -11.57 -8.48
C PHE A 191 3.10 -12.77 -9.05
N GLY A 192 2.44 -13.91 -9.21
CA GLY A 192 3.06 -15.12 -9.76
C GLY A 192 3.38 -15.04 -11.25
N LYS A 193 2.99 -13.97 -11.95
CA LYS A 193 3.26 -13.74 -13.40
C LYS A 193 4.37 -12.71 -13.62
N ILE A 194 5.00 -12.23 -12.55
CA ILE A 194 6.19 -11.38 -12.65
C ILE A 194 7.31 -12.29 -13.18
N PRO A 195 7.98 -11.97 -14.30
CA PRO A 195 8.95 -12.86 -14.94
C PRO A 195 10.04 -13.39 -13.99
N GLU A 196 10.51 -12.55 -13.08
CA GLU A 196 11.55 -12.89 -12.11
C GLU A 196 11.02 -13.80 -10.99
N VAL A 197 9.74 -13.65 -10.61
CA VAL A 197 9.05 -14.57 -9.70
C VAL A 197 8.78 -15.91 -10.39
N GLU A 198 8.37 -15.93 -11.66
CA GLU A 198 8.21 -17.16 -12.44
C GLU A 198 9.53 -17.92 -12.55
N SER A 199 10.63 -17.20 -12.79
CA SER A 199 11.98 -17.76 -12.82
C SER A 199 12.39 -18.36 -11.48
N LEU A 200 12.11 -17.66 -10.37
CA LEU A 200 12.34 -18.15 -9.01
C LEU A 200 11.60 -19.47 -8.76
N LEU A 201 10.30 -19.51 -9.05
CA LEU A 201 9.44 -20.68 -8.89
C LEU A 201 9.93 -21.87 -9.74
N ALA A 202 10.32 -21.62 -11.00
CA ALA A 202 10.84 -22.65 -11.88
C ALA A 202 12.16 -23.23 -11.37
N ASN A 203 13.04 -22.40 -10.80
CA ASN A 203 14.32 -22.84 -10.24
C ASN A 203 14.13 -23.67 -8.96
N GLN A 204 13.23 -23.25 -8.06
CA GLN A 204 12.86 -24.02 -6.88
C GLN A 204 12.34 -25.42 -7.26
N GLN A 205 11.43 -25.50 -8.25
CA GLN A 205 10.90 -26.77 -8.73
C GLN A 205 12.00 -27.71 -9.27
N ARG A 206 12.99 -27.17 -10.00
CA ARG A 206 14.12 -27.97 -10.51
C ARG A 206 14.98 -28.50 -9.36
N GLN A 207 15.29 -27.65 -8.38
CA GLN A 207 16.09 -28.03 -7.22
C GLN A 207 15.39 -29.11 -6.38
N SER A 208 14.09 -28.97 -6.13
CA SER A 208 13.32 -29.98 -5.39
C SER A 208 13.29 -31.34 -6.10
N ARG A 209 13.21 -31.36 -7.45
CA ARG A 209 13.27 -32.60 -8.23
C ARG A 209 14.64 -33.27 -8.15
N GLN A 210 15.72 -32.50 -8.31
CA GLN A 210 17.09 -33.02 -8.21
C GLN A 210 17.41 -33.58 -6.81
N ALA A 211 16.93 -32.91 -5.75
CA ALA A 211 17.07 -33.41 -4.38
C ALA A 211 16.29 -34.73 -4.17
N ALA A 212 15.11 -34.88 -4.77
CA ALA A 212 14.33 -36.11 -4.68
C ALA A 212 15.00 -37.29 -5.40
N ASP A 213 15.54 -37.07 -6.60
CA ASP A 213 16.21 -38.11 -7.39
C ASP A 213 17.51 -38.59 -6.71
N SER A 214 18.34 -37.67 -6.22
CA SER A 214 19.59 -38.01 -5.51
C SER A 214 19.39 -38.77 -4.18
N SER A 215 18.27 -38.51 -3.49
CA SER A 215 17.90 -39.22 -2.26
C SER A 215 17.44 -40.66 -2.54
N GLN A 216 16.93 -40.94 -3.74
CA GLN A 216 16.55 -42.28 -4.16
C GLN A 216 17.75 -43.12 -4.60
N GLU A 217 18.75 -42.50 -5.24
CA GLU A 217 19.98 -43.18 -5.67
C GLU A 217 20.90 -43.55 -4.49
N SER A 218 20.89 -42.76 -3.41
CA SER A 218 21.67 -43.06 -2.19
C SER A 218 21.03 -44.13 -1.28
N ALA A 219 19.79 -44.54 -1.57
CA ALA A 219 19.06 -45.56 -0.82
C ALA A 219 19.12 -46.95 -1.47
N LEU A 220 19.83 -47.07 -2.61
CA LEU A 220 20.12 -48.30 -3.34
C LEU A 220 21.57 -48.75 -3.10
#